data_AF-A0A136ND59-F1
#
_entry.id   AF-A0A136ND59-F1
#
_cell.length_a   1.000
_cell.length_b   1.000
_cell.length_c   1.000
_cell.angle_alpha   90.00
_cell.angle_beta   90.00
_cell.angle_gamma   90.00
#
_symmetry.space_group_name_H-M   'P 1'
#
loop_
_entity.id
_entity.type
_entity.pdbx_description
1 polymer ?
#
loop_
_entity_poly.entity_id
_entity_poly.type
_entity_poly.pdbx_seq_one_letter_code
_entity_poly.pdbx_strand_id
1 'polypeptide(L)'
;MYEKLNFENIQTYIQSSNVIFSTNNTNTKELEKIISSKIETTFGYDVPVIVISVNTLKTIIENNPFAKDSQKDKTYLHITFLAEIPIEFNKESIIEKKMSRRGNCFYIKCNLFVLP
;
A
#
# COMPACT_ATOMS: atom_id res chain seq x y z
N MET A 1 -17.98 -2.13 11.93
CA MET A 1 -17.32 -0.82 12.10
C MET A 1 -17.49 0.04 10.85
N TYR A 2 -17.04 -0.43 9.69
CA TYR A 2 -17.11 0.30 8.41
C TYR A 2 -18.54 0.63 7.95
N GLU A 3 -19.54 -0.22 8.21
CA GLU A 3 -20.95 0.10 7.93
C GLU A 3 -21.44 1.34 8.68
N LYS A 4 -20.95 1.57 9.92
CA LYS A 4 -21.26 2.77 10.71
C LYS A 4 -20.62 4.04 10.14
N LEU A 5 -19.73 3.91 9.15
CA LEU A 5 -19.14 5.00 8.38
C LEU A 5 -19.87 5.21 7.03
N ASN A 6 -21.01 4.54 6.81
CA ASN A 6 -21.77 4.52 5.56
C ASN A 6 -20.94 4.04 4.36
N PHE A 7 -19.99 3.13 4.60
CA PHE A 7 -19.32 2.43 3.51
C PHE A 7 -20.15 1.23 3.06
N GLU A 8 -20.07 0.93 1.78
CA GLU A 8 -20.85 -0.13 1.12
C GLU A 8 -19.93 -1.23 0.59
N ASN A 9 -20.50 -2.38 0.23
CA ASN A 9 -19.78 -3.52 -0.38
C ASN A 9 -18.50 -3.91 0.39
N ILE A 10 -18.57 -3.91 1.72
CA ILE A 10 -17.43 -4.13 2.59
C ILE A 10 -17.02 -5.60 2.56
N GLN A 11 -15.77 -5.87 2.23
CA GLN A 11 -15.18 -7.21 2.24
C GLN A 11 -13.80 -7.16 2.89
N THR A 12 -13.39 -8.26 3.52
CA THR A 12 -12.05 -8.39 4.09
C THR A 12 -11.24 -9.44 3.33
N TYR A 13 -9.95 -9.22 3.17
CA TYR A 13 -9.05 -10.15 2.49
C TYR A 13 -8.06 -10.77 3.48
N ILE A 14 -8.19 -12.09 3.69
CA ILE A 14 -7.46 -12.92 4.67
C ILE A 14 -7.74 -12.51 6.12
N GLN A 15 -7.47 -11.26 6.48
CA GLN A 15 -7.63 -10.71 7.83
C GLN A 15 -8.31 -9.34 7.78
N SER A 16 -8.81 -8.89 8.94
CA SER A 16 -9.46 -7.58 9.12
C SER A 16 -8.56 -6.38 8.79
N SER A 17 -7.25 -6.60 8.60
CA SER A 17 -6.29 -5.56 8.21
C SER A 17 -6.37 -5.17 6.73
N ASN A 18 -6.99 -5.98 5.88
CA ASN A 18 -7.17 -5.65 4.47
C ASN A 18 -8.67 -5.58 4.16
N VAL A 19 -9.15 -4.38 3.85
CA VAL A 19 -10.57 -4.12 3.66
C VAL A 19 -10.80 -3.47 2.31
N ILE A 20 -11.74 -4.03 1.55
CA ILE A 20 -12.25 -3.49 0.29
C ILE A 20 -13.64 -2.92 0.59
N PHE A 21 -13.91 -1.69 0.17
CA PHE A 21 -15.19 -1.04 0.38
C PHE A 21 -15.50 -0.06 -0.76
N SER A 22 -16.76 0.34 -0.86
CA SER A 22 -17.27 1.37 -1.75
C SER A 22 -17.72 2.58 -0.94
N THR A 23 -17.49 3.78 -1.47
CA THR A 23 -17.95 5.05 -0.87
C THR A 23 -18.01 6.12 -1.95
N ASN A 24 -18.88 7.11 -1.76
CA ASN A 24 -18.96 8.30 -2.61
C ASN A 24 -17.82 9.30 -2.33
N ASN A 25 -17.16 9.20 -1.16
CA ASN A 25 -16.02 10.05 -0.84
C ASN A 25 -14.77 9.54 -1.57
N THR A 26 -14.19 10.36 -2.44
CA THR A 26 -12.99 10.03 -3.23
C THR A 26 -11.69 10.54 -2.61
N ASN A 27 -11.76 11.31 -1.52
CA ASN A 27 -10.60 11.86 -0.82
C ASN A 27 -9.97 10.79 0.10
N THR A 28 -8.97 10.09 -0.41
CA THR A 28 -8.32 9.00 0.32
C THR A 28 -7.68 9.44 1.63
N LYS A 29 -7.11 10.66 1.71
CA LYS A 29 -6.51 11.19 2.95
C LYS A 29 -7.54 11.49 4.03
N GLU A 30 -8.74 11.91 3.65
CA GLU A 30 -9.85 12.05 4.58
C GLU A 30 -10.34 10.68 5.06
N LEU A 31 -10.48 9.72 4.16
CA LEU A 31 -10.85 8.35 4.50
C LEU A 31 -9.85 7.68 5.44
N GLU A 32 -8.54 7.86 5.25
CA GLU A 32 -7.50 7.39 6.17
C GLU A 32 -7.75 7.88 7.59
N LYS A 33 -8.00 9.19 7.76
CA LYS A 33 -8.27 9.81 9.05
C LYS A 33 -9.57 9.29 9.67
N ILE A 34 -10.65 9.25 8.90
CA ILE A 34 -11.96 8.77 9.37
C ILE A 34 -11.85 7.32 9.88
N ILE A 35 -11.15 6.45 9.13
CA ILE A 35 -10.99 5.04 9.51
C ILE A 35 -10.09 4.92 10.75
N SER A 36 -8.94 5.61 10.77
CA SER A 36 -8.01 5.58 11.90
C SER A 36 -8.69 6.05 13.20
N SER A 37 -9.36 7.20 13.18
CA SER A 37 -10.13 7.69 14.33
C SER A 37 -11.28 6.74 14.72
N LYS A 38 -11.89 6.06 13.74
CA LYS A 38 -12.93 5.07 14.06
C LYS A 38 -12.36 3.83 14.75
N ILE A 39 -11.17 3.39 14.36
CA ILE A 39 -10.47 2.29 15.03
C ILE A 39 -10.10 2.69 16.46
N GLU A 40 -9.53 3.88 16.64
CA GLU A 40 -9.17 4.42 17.95
C GLU A 40 -10.39 4.50 18.88
N THR A 41 -11.49 5.11 18.43
CA THR A 41 -12.70 5.25 19.25
C THR A 41 -13.41 3.91 19.53
N THR A 42 -13.24 2.90 18.67
CA THR A 42 -13.90 1.60 18.84
C THR A 42 -13.06 0.61 19.66
N PHE A 43 -11.74 0.68 19.54
CA PHE A 43 -10.82 -0.34 20.08
C PHE A 43 -9.71 0.22 20.97
N GLY A 44 -9.53 1.54 21.02
CA GLY A 44 -8.50 2.21 21.83
C GLY A 44 -7.10 2.20 21.21
N TYR A 45 -6.98 1.97 19.90
CA TYR A 45 -5.69 1.91 19.19
C TYR A 45 -5.54 3.03 18.16
N ASP A 46 -4.46 3.79 18.29
CA ASP A 46 -3.98 4.67 17.22
C ASP A 46 -3.18 3.83 16.22
N VAL A 47 -3.75 3.61 15.04
CA VAL A 47 -3.14 2.79 13.99
C VAL A 47 -3.03 3.57 12.68
N PRO A 48 -1.89 3.45 11.98
CA PRO A 48 -1.74 4.03 10.65
C PRO A 48 -2.64 3.29 9.64
N VAL A 49 -3.35 4.07 8.82
CA VAL A 49 -4.23 3.56 7.76
C VAL A 49 -3.76 4.11 6.43
N ILE A 50 -3.73 3.27 5.40
CA ILE A 50 -3.50 3.67 4.02
C ILE A 50 -4.76 3.34 3.22
N VAL A 51 -5.29 4.32 2.48
CA VAL A 51 -6.43 4.11 1.57
C VAL A 51 -5.95 4.36 0.15
N ILE A 52 -6.10 3.34 -0.69
CA ILE A 52 -5.80 3.43 -2.13
C ILE A 52 -7.07 3.18 -2.95
N SER A 53 -7.22 3.92 -4.04
CA SER A 53 -8.31 3.65 -4.98
C SER A 53 -8.02 2.38 -5.79
N VAL A 54 -9.08 1.71 -6.24
CA VAL A 54 -8.96 0.55 -7.15
C VAL A 54 -8.22 0.92 -8.44
N ASN A 55 -8.44 2.13 -8.98
CA ASN A 55 -7.76 2.60 -10.17
C ASN A 55 -6.25 2.79 -9.91
N THR A 56 -5.87 3.35 -8.76
CA THR A 56 -4.47 3.45 -8.35
C THR A 56 -3.83 2.08 -8.25
N LEU A 57 -4.51 1.11 -7.62
CA LEU A 57 -4.01 -0.26 -7.50
C LEU A 57 -3.81 -0.92 -8.87
N LYS A 58 -4.77 -0.77 -9.79
CA LYS A 58 -4.64 -1.27 -11.18
C LYS A 58 -3.45 -0.64 -11.89
N THR A 59 -3.30 0.68 -11.83
CA THR A 59 -2.16 1.39 -12.42
C THR A 59 -0.83 0.89 -11.88
N ILE A 60 -0.75 0.59 -10.58
CA ILE A 60 0.46 0.05 -9.94
C ILE A 60 0.79 -1.34 -10.49
N ILE A 61 -0.21 -2.21 -10.62
CA ILE A 61 -0.05 -3.55 -11.17
C ILE A 61 0.42 -3.49 -12.62
N GLU A 62 -0.22 -2.66 -13.44
CA GLU A 62 0.07 -2.52 -14.88
C GLU A 62 1.45 -1.91 -15.16
N ASN A 63 1.89 -0.96 -14.30
CA ASN A 63 3.17 -0.27 -14.43
C ASN A 63 4.30 -0.87 -13.57
N ASN A 64 4.10 -2.06 -13.00
CA ASN A 64 5.16 -2.71 -12.25
C ASN A 64 6.30 -3.12 -13.21
N PRO A 65 7.52 -2.56 -13.06
CA PRO A 65 8.62 -2.79 -13.99
C PRO A 65 9.13 -4.24 -13.99
N PHE A 66 8.82 -5.00 -12.94
CA PHE A 66 9.25 -6.39 -12.78
C PHE A 66 8.16 -7.40 -13.16
N ALA A 67 6.90 -6.96 -13.38
CA ALA A 67 5.79 -7.87 -13.65
C ALA A 67 5.92 -8.63 -14.98
N LYS A 68 6.65 -8.07 -15.96
CA LYS A 68 6.89 -8.67 -17.28
C LYS A 68 8.30 -9.23 -17.44
N ASP A 69 9.17 -9.09 -16.42
CA ASP A 69 10.53 -9.61 -16.48
C ASP A 69 10.51 -11.13 -16.23
N SER A 70 10.81 -11.92 -17.26
CA SER A 70 10.82 -13.39 -17.18
C SER A 70 11.94 -13.94 -16.31
N GLN A 71 12.94 -13.13 -15.96
CA GLN A 71 14.02 -13.50 -15.04
C GLN A 71 13.64 -13.28 -13.57
N LYS A 72 12.48 -12.68 -13.29
CA LYS A 72 11.97 -12.48 -11.93
C LYS A 72 10.89 -13.48 -11.61
N ASP A 73 11.02 -14.09 -10.44
CA ASP A 73 9.99 -14.97 -9.92
C ASP A 73 8.85 -14.12 -9.32
N LYS A 74 7.67 -14.26 -9.93
CA LYS A 74 6.48 -13.47 -9.59
C LYS A 74 6.01 -13.71 -8.15
N THR A 75 6.37 -14.84 -7.53
CA THR A 75 6.00 -15.12 -6.14
C THR A 75 6.75 -14.26 -5.13
N TYR A 76 7.84 -13.60 -5.55
CA TYR A 76 8.66 -12.73 -4.70
C TYR A 76 8.51 -11.24 -5.03
N LEU A 77 7.56 -10.88 -5.90
CA LEU A 77 7.27 -9.47 -6.16
C LEU A 77 6.54 -8.87 -4.96
N HIS A 78 7.22 -7.95 -4.27
CA HIS A 78 6.69 -7.21 -3.14
C HIS A 78 6.43 -5.75 -3.54
N ILE A 79 5.23 -5.28 -3.19
CA ILE A 79 4.84 -3.88 -3.32
C ILE A 79 4.65 -3.32 -1.91
N THR A 80 5.32 -2.22 -1.62
CA THR A 80 5.18 -1.47 -0.36
C THR A 80 4.57 -0.11 -0.67
N PHE A 81 3.48 0.22 0.02
CA PHE A 81 2.86 1.53 0.00
C PHE A 81 3.47 2.39 1.11
N LEU A 82 3.97 3.56 0.74
CA LEU A 82 4.50 4.55 1.66
C LEU A 82 3.38 5.53 2.03
N ALA A 83 3.32 5.93 3.30
CA ALA A 83 2.30 6.88 3.78
C ALA A 83 2.39 8.24 3.05
N GLU A 84 3.61 8.62 2.65
CA GLU A 84 3.94 9.89 2.00
C GLU A 84 4.99 9.69 0.90
N ILE A 85 5.13 10.70 0.03
CA ILE A 85 6.19 10.73 -0.98
C ILE A 85 7.50 10.98 -0.23
N PRO A 86 8.51 10.09 -0.33
CA PRO A 86 9.81 10.36 0.25
C PRO A 86 10.46 11.54 -0.48
N ILE A 87 10.70 12.64 0.25
CA ILE A 87 11.29 13.88 -0.30
C ILE A 87 12.79 13.67 -0.56
N GLU A 88 13.48 13.04 0.39
CA GLU A 88 14.88 12.64 0.26
C GLU A 88 15.06 11.22 0.80
N PHE A 89 15.83 10.40 0.08
CA PHE A 89 16.23 9.08 0.57
C PHE A 89 17.64 8.74 0.08
N ASN A 90 18.42 8.13 0.95
CA ASN A 90 19.78 7.72 0.61
C ASN A 90 19.73 6.38 -0.16
N LYS A 91 19.82 6.47 -1.48
CA LYS A 91 19.81 5.34 -2.40
C LYS A 91 20.93 4.33 -2.11
N GLU A 92 22.13 4.80 -1.79
CA GLU A 92 23.31 3.96 -1.53
C GLU A 92 23.11 3.12 -0.26
N SER A 93 22.63 3.73 0.81
CA SER A 93 22.31 3.03 2.06
C SER A 93 21.24 1.95 1.89
N ILE A 94 20.27 2.16 0.99
CA ILE A 94 19.24 1.18 0.67
C ILE A 94 19.86 0.00 -0.08
N ILE A 95 20.78 0.27 -1.00
CA ILE A 95 21.50 -0.75 -1.77
C ILE A 95 22.40 -1.58 -0.84
N GLU A 96 23.16 -0.93 0.05
CA GLU A 96 24.07 -1.61 1.00
C GLU A 96 23.33 -2.53 1.96
N LYS A 97 22.17 -2.10 2.48
CA LYS A 97 21.34 -2.91 3.38
C LYS A 97 20.66 -4.08 2.68
N LYS A 98 20.61 -4.09 1.33
CA LYS A 98 20.01 -5.18 0.55
C LYS A 98 21.01 -6.35 0.49
N MET A 99 21.01 -7.19 1.53
CA MET A 99 21.90 -8.36 1.65
C MET A 99 21.90 -9.25 0.40
N SER A 100 23.01 -9.28 -0.33
CA SER A 100 23.68 -10.38 -1.08
C SER A 100 22.89 -11.39 -1.95
N ARG A 101 21.57 -11.58 -1.88
CA ARG A 101 20.95 -12.83 -2.38
C ARG A 101 19.96 -12.77 -3.53
N ARG A 102 19.58 -11.60 -4.10
CA ARG A 102 18.73 -11.56 -5.32
C ARG A 102 18.69 -10.16 -5.98
N GLY A 103 19.81 -9.74 -6.59
CA GLY A 103 19.86 -8.66 -7.58
C GLY A 103 19.57 -7.22 -7.12
N ASN A 104 20.22 -6.27 -7.79
CA ASN A 104 20.24 -4.83 -7.47
C ASN A 104 19.01 -4.05 -7.95
N CYS A 105 17.86 -4.69 -8.12
CA CYS A 105 16.70 -4.05 -8.73
C CYS A 105 15.68 -3.67 -7.65
N PHE A 106 15.38 -2.39 -7.52
CA PHE A 106 14.21 -1.88 -6.81
C PHE A 106 13.67 -0.68 -7.60
N TYR A 107 12.39 -0.38 -7.41
CA TYR A 107 11.74 0.73 -8.10
C TYR A 107 11.00 1.62 -7.10
N ILE A 108 11.24 2.92 -7.17
CA ILE A 108 10.54 3.92 -6.36
C ILE A 108 9.85 4.90 -7.29
N LYS A 109 8.55 5.08 -7.10
CA LYS A 109 7.76 6.12 -7.78
C LYS A 109 6.69 6.65 -6.85
N CYS A 110 6.73 7.95 -6.55
CA CYS A 110 5.80 8.58 -5.60
C CYS A 110 5.78 7.81 -4.26
N ASN A 111 4.62 7.32 -3.83
CA ASN A 111 4.44 6.55 -2.59
C ASN A 111 4.64 5.04 -2.77
N LEU A 112 5.22 4.59 -3.88
CA LEU A 112 5.35 3.18 -4.20
C LEU A 112 6.81 2.75 -4.15
N PHE A 113 7.08 1.68 -3.41
CA PHE A 113 8.37 0.99 -3.40
C PHE A 113 8.16 -0.48 -3.83
N VAL A 114 8.85 -0.92 -4.88
CA VAL A 114 8.71 -2.27 -5.45
C VAL A 114 10.03 -3.04 -5.36
N LEU A 115 9.96 -4.26 -4.84
CA LEU A 115 11.05 -5.22 -4.78
C LEU A 115 10.69 -6.49 -5.57
N PRO A 116 11.63 -7.04 -6.35
CA PRO A 116 11.47 -8.33 -7.00
C PRO A 116 12.04 -9.51 -6.21
#